data_AF-A0A847QVA1-F1
#
_entry.id   AF-A0A847QVA1-F1
#
_cell.length_a   1.000
_cell.length_b   1.000
_cell.length_c   1.000
_cell.angle_alpha   90.00
_cell.angle_beta   90.00
_cell.angle_gamma   90.00
#
_symmetry.space_group_name_H-M   'P 1'
#
loop_
_entity.id
_entity.type
_entity.pdbx_description
1 polymer ?
#
loop_
_entity_poly.entity_id
_entity_poly.type
_entity_poly.pdbx_seq_one_letter_code
_entity_poly.pdbx_strand_id
1 'polypeptide(L)'
;MGSRKTIQITDTLHGTINLMPLEKEIISTQIFNRLHNISQNSTVYLTFPANRTKRFEHSIGTMELCGEIYCNALGNADKKTIDQFFYEIHQVISKILDKIMGKNASAYRNIVGDRNLQSKRNLQAILNSIGQDINQSIYSTYSKSIPYNIEEKDVGAYIIVFQAIRISALLHDVGHPPFSHIVESALNEIYQEVIRIDPFSRNNRQKEFIEIMKNYFEDGSQLHERIGHIISDKILDSLMVPLEVSTIPDEDKLSWQLFQVMIKEFVSYIFYEKYPICKNIHAIIDGPLDGDRLDYVARDPINSGLHTGKIEYERLFNSIRLIEFEGDFFFAPATKSIDTIEDFFNRRWDLYKRIIFHHRVIKTDYLLHDCVKELSLRYLEKEVEEEEEEMGILPYDISGIWKAIRHNPSHEVFFDSLIQWDDGWLMTILKKHYFEDFREDTSNDILKFKLEELLANKKYYYSIIKKPED
;
A
#
# COMPACT_ATOMS: atom_id res chain seq x y z
N MET A 1 13.95 -1.66 -32.33
CA MET A 1 13.24 -1.22 -31.10
C MET A 1 14.10 -0.20 -30.39
N GLY A 2 13.63 1.03 -30.19
CA GLY A 2 14.39 2.06 -29.48
C GLY A 2 14.49 1.70 -27.99
N SER A 3 15.64 1.95 -27.37
CA SER A 3 15.84 1.73 -25.93
C SER A 3 14.68 2.37 -25.17
N ARG A 4 13.91 1.59 -24.40
CA ARG A 4 12.93 2.15 -23.48
C ARG A 4 13.70 3.12 -22.57
N LYS A 5 13.42 4.41 -22.66
CA LYS A 5 14.07 5.43 -21.82
C LYS A 5 13.92 5.01 -20.36
N THR A 6 15.03 4.93 -19.63
CA THR A 6 14.98 4.80 -18.17
C THR A 6 14.17 5.97 -17.62
N ILE A 7 13.13 5.65 -16.88
CA ILE A 7 12.25 6.65 -16.27
C ILE A 7 12.75 6.88 -14.87
N GLN A 8 12.84 8.14 -14.50
CA GLN A 8 13.41 8.56 -13.23
C GLN A 8 12.44 9.47 -12.52
N ILE A 9 12.32 9.29 -11.21
CA ILE A 9 11.61 10.19 -10.31
C ILE A 9 12.61 10.74 -9.30
N THR A 10 12.55 12.03 -9.04
CA THR A 10 13.39 12.66 -8.03
C THR A 10 12.65 12.67 -6.70
N ASP A 11 13.25 12.04 -5.70
CA ASP A 11 12.81 12.03 -4.33
C ASP A 11 13.75 12.88 -3.46
N THR A 12 13.19 13.58 -2.48
CA THR A 12 13.95 14.50 -1.63
C THR A 12 14.89 13.78 -0.67
N LEU A 13 14.57 12.54 -0.29
CA LEU A 13 15.35 11.72 0.63
C LEU A 13 16.33 10.83 -0.14
N HIS A 14 15.85 10.11 -1.14
CA HIS A 14 16.60 9.05 -1.84
C HIS A 14 17.26 9.52 -3.15
N GLY A 15 17.07 10.77 -3.56
CA GLY A 15 17.65 11.30 -4.79
C GLY A 15 16.93 10.77 -6.03
N THR A 16 17.66 10.31 -7.04
CA THR A 16 17.05 9.87 -8.29
C THR A 16 16.74 8.38 -8.26
N ILE A 17 15.45 8.05 -8.18
CA ILE A 17 14.94 6.67 -8.20
C ILE A 17 14.63 6.27 -9.64
N ASN A 18 15.09 5.10 -10.05
CA ASN A 18 14.78 4.53 -11.37
C ASN A 18 13.51 3.69 -11.29
N LEU A 19 12.59 3.90 -12.23
CA LEU A 19 11.32 3.17 -12.31
C LEU A 19 11.38 2.09 -13.39
N MET A 20 10.95 0.89 -13.02
CA MET A 20 10.72 -0.21 -13.95
C MET A 20 9.41 0.02 -14.73
N PRO A 21 9.21 -0.59 -15.92
CA PRO A 21 8.05 -0.30 -16.75
C PRO A 21 6.71 -0.55 -16.05
N LEU A 22 6.60 -1.62 -15.24
CA LEU A 22 5.38 -1.90 -14.47
C LEU A 22 5.14 -0.88 -13.34
N GLU A 23 6.19 -0.45 -12.64
CA GLU A 23 6.08 0.60 -11.62
C GLU A 23 5.55 1.88 -12.23
N LYS A 24 6.06 2.26 -13.41
CA LYS A 24 5.58 3.42 -14.14
C LYS A 24 4.11 3.29 -14.56
N GLU A 25 3.69 2.12 -15.03
CA GLU A 25 2.29 1.86 -15.39
C GLU A 25 1.39 2.01 -14.17
N ILE A 26 1.78 1.44 -13.02
CA ILE A 26 1.07 1.57 -11.74
C ILE A 26 0.98 3.03 -11.29
N ILE A 27 2.10 3.75 -11.27
CA ILE A 27 2.17 5.16 -10.85
C ILE A 27 1.30 6.05 -11.76
N SER A 28 1.16 5.69 -13.03
CA SER A 28 0.31 6.42 -13.98
C SER A 28 -1.18 6.18 -13.78
N THR A 29 -1.60 5.24 -12.93
CA THR A 29 -3.01 5.01 -12.63
C THR A 29 -3.58 6.15 -11.78
N GLN A 30 -4.86 6.47 -11.97
CA GLN A 30 -5.55 7.47 -11.16
C GLN A 30 -5.62 7.06 -9.68
N ILE A 31 -5.70 5.75 -9.41
CA ILE A 31 -5.76 5.21 -8.06
C ILE A 31 -4.46 5.40 -7.31
N PHE A 32 -3.31 5.18 -7.96
CA PHE A 32 -2.04 5.47 -7.31
C PHE A 32 -1.84 6.99 -7.14
N ASN A 33 -2.24 7.79 -8.13
CA ASN A 33 -2.19 9.25 -8.03
C ASN A 33 -3.04 9.82 -6.88
N ARG A 34 -4.11 9.13 -6.45
CA ARG A 34 -4.90 9.48 -5.25
C ARG A 34 -4.02 9.66 -4.02
N LEU A 35 -2.92 8.89 -3.91
CA LEU A 35 -2.03 8.95 -2.75
C LEU A 35 -1.38 10.33 -2.57
N HIS A 36 -1.34 11.20 -3.59
CA HIS A 36 -0.95 12.61 -3.44
C HIS A 36 -1.87 13.41 -2.52
N ASN A 37 -3.11 12.95 -2.33
CA ASN A 37 -4.10 13.62 -1.50
C ASN A 37 -4.32 12.92 -0.15
N ILE A 38 -3.60 11.83 0.15
CA ILE A 38 -3.70 11.14 1.44
C ILE A 38 -2.44 11.41 2.25
N SER A 39 -2.62 12.02 3.43
CA SER A 39 -1.52 12.37 4.33
C SER A 39 -0.95 11.14 5.03
N GLN A 40 0.38 11.04 5.08
CA GLN A 40 1.10 9.98 5.80
C GLN A 40 0.74 10.00 7.28
N ASN A 41 0.82 11.19 7.89
CA ASN A 41 0.64 11.40 9.33
C ASN A 41 -0.65 12.16 9.66
N SER A 42 -1.73 11.91 8.91
CA SER A 42 -3.07 12.43 9.18
C SER A 42 -3.12 13.92 9.54
N THR A 43 -3.37 14.29 10.81
CA THR A 43 -3.52 15.70 11.23
C THR A 43 -2.23 16.37 11.69
N VAL A 44 -1.07 15.70 11.61
CA VAL A 44 0.23 16.22 12.07
C VAL A 44 0.53 17.61 11.49
N TYR A 45 0.14 17.87 10.24
CA TYR A 45 0.34 19.17 9.59
C TYR A 45 -0.36 20.35 10.29
N LEU A 46 -1.38 20.10 11.13
CA LEU A 46 -2.03 21.15 11.93
C LEU A 46 -1.15 21.61 13.09
N THR A 47 -0.21 20.78 13.53
CA THR A 47 0.78 21.11 14.57
C THR A 47 2.15 21.45 13.98
N PHE A 48 2.58 20.72 12.95
CA PHE A 48 3.84 20.88 12.24
C PHE A 48 3.54 21.25 10.78
N PRO A 49 3.32 22.53 10.44
CA PRO A 49 2.78 22.95 9.14
C PRO A 49 3.62 22.57 7.90
N ALA A 50 4.90 22.30 8.12
CA ALA A 50 5.82 21.82 7.08
C ALA A 50 5.61 20.33 6.75
N ASN A 51 5.11 19.53 7.70
CA ASN A 51 4.88 18.10 7.48
C ASN A 51 3.64 17.94 6.61
N ARG A 52 3.86 17.91 5.30
CA ARG A 52 2.83 17.69 4.28
C ARG A 52 3.07 16.42 3.51
N THR A 53 3.83 15.49 4.09
CA THR A 53 4.18 14.22 3.48
C THR A 53 2.91 13.44 3.15
N LYS A 54 2.86 12.99 1.90
CA LYS A 54 1.79 12.19 1.34
C LYS A 54 2.28 10.76 1.17
N ARG A 55 1.31 9.84 1.13
CA ARG A 55 1.58 8.42 0.95
C ARG A 55 2.27 8.13 -0.38
N PHE A 56 2.05 8.98 -1.39
CA PHE A 56 2.67 8.82 -2.71
C PHE A 56 4.21 8.78 -2.66
N GLU A 57 4.86 9.81 -2.14
CA GLU A 57 6.33 9.85 -2.07
C GLU A 57 6.89 8.82 -1.07
N HIS A 58 6.13 8.50 -0.03
CA HIS A 58 6.49 7.45 0.92
C HIS A 58 6.49 6.08 0.24
N SER A 59 5.42 5.70 -0.46
CA SER A 59 5.34 4.44 -1.21
C SER A 59 6.46 4.28 -2.24
N ILE A 60 6.86 5.37 -2.91
CA ILE A 60 8.01 5.36 -3.84
C ILE A 60 9.32 5.10 -3.09
N GLY A 61 9.52 5.76 -1.95
CA GLY A 61 10.71 5.56 -1.11
C GLY A 61 10.77 4.14 -0.55
N THR A 62 9.67 3.63 -0.01
CA THR A 62 9.52 2.25 0.48
C THR A 62 9.84 1.24 -0.61
N MET A 63 9.32 1.44 -1.84
CA MET A 63 9.65 0.60 -3.00
C MET A 63 11.16 0.55 -3.27
N GLU A 64 11.83 1.70 -3.27
CA GLU A 64 13.26 1.76 -3.54
C GLU A 64 14.07 1.02 -2.46
N LEU A 65 13.79 1.29 -1.19
CA LEU A 65 14.50 0.68 -0.07
C LEU A 65 14.28 -0.85 -0.01
N CYS A 66 13.06 -1.33 -0.28
CA CYS A 66 12.76 -2.76 -0.36
C CYS A 66 13.55 -3.46 -1.48
N GLY A 67 13.68 -2.81 -2.64
CA GLY A 67 14.50 -3.30 -3.75
C GLY A 67 15.98 -3.38 -3.38
N GLU A 68 16.51 -2.35 -2.72
CA GLU A 68 17.89 -2.32 -2.22
C GLU A 68 18.16 -3.39 -1.18
N ILE A 69 17.24 -3.61 -0.23
CA ILE A 69 17.35 -4.68 0.77
C ILE A 69 17.50 -6.04 0.09
N TYR A 70 16.59 -6.37 -0.85
CA TYR A 70 16.60 -7.66 -1.52
C TYR A 70 17.87 -7.86 -2.36
N CYS A 71 18.23 -6.86 -3.17
CA CYS A 71 19.41 -6.91 -4.05
C CYS A 71 20.71 -7.10 -3.24
N ASN A 72 20.93 -6.26 -2.22
CA ASN A 72 22.15 -6.33 -1.41
C ASN A 72 22.20 -7.59 -0.54
N ALA A 73 21.06 -8.04 0.01
CA ALA A 73 21.00 -9.25 0.83
C ALA A 73 21.45 -10.49 0.05
N LEU A 74 20.95 -10.65 -1.18
CA LEU A 74 21.34 -11.75 -2.06
C LEU A 74 22.78 -11.60 -2.56
N GLY A 75 23.21 -10.38 -2.89
CA GLY A 75 24.59 -10.11 -3.30
C GLY A 75 25.63 -10.47 -2.24
N ASN A 76 25.26 -10.38 -0.96
CA ASN A 76 26.12 -10.72 0.17
C ASN A 76 25.96 -12.16 0.68
N ALA A 77 24.97 -12.92 0.20
CA ALA A 77 24.68 -14.27 0.67
C ALA A 77 25.72 -15.29 0.17
N ASP A 78 25.92 -16.38 0.93
CA ASP A 78 26.73 -17.48 0.41
C ASP A 78 25.93 -18.33 -0.57
N LYS A 79 26.68 -19.03 -1.43
CA LYS A 79 26.13 -19.85 -2.49
C LYS A 79 25.13 -20.90 -1.99
N LYS A 80 25.38 -21.53 -0.84
CA LYS A 80 24.49 -22.57 -0.30
C LYS A 80 23.12 -21.98 0.05
N THR A 81 23.10 -20.83 0.73
CA THR A 81 21.85 -20.12 1.04
C THR A 81 21.12 -19.66 -0.22
N ILE A 82 21.83 -19.14 -1.23
CA ILE A 82 21.24 -18.73 -2.51
C ILE A 82 20.59 -19.91 -3.23
N ASP A 83 21.30 -21.03 -3.35
CA ASP A 83 20.81 -22.23 -4.01
C ASP A 83 19.53 -22.76 -3.33
N GLN A 84 19.50 -22.76 -1.99
CA GLN A 84 18.32 -23.18 -1.22
C GLN A 84 17.15 -22.18 -1.37
N PHE A 85 17.44 -20.88 -1.35
CA PHE A 85 16.44 -19.82 -1.53
C PHE A 85 15.76 -19.96 -2.89
N PHE A 86 16.52 -20.03 -3.98
CA PHE A 86 15.95 -20.16 -5.31
C PHE A 86 15.26 -21.50 -5.52
N TYR A 87 15.72 -22.58 -4.89
CA TYR A 87 15.00 -23.84 -4.90
C TYR A 87 13.54 -23.68 -4.42
N GLU A 88 13.33 -22.96 -3.31
CA GLU A 88 11.97 -22.69 -2.80
C GLU A 88 11.19 -21.70 -3.67
N ILE A 89 11.85 -20.66 -4.19
CA ILE A 89 11.21 -19.72 -5.14
C ILE A 89 10.73 -20.45 -6.39
N HIS A 90 11.53 -21.35 -6.96
CA HIS A 90 11.12 -22.15 -8.13
C HIS A 90 9.93 -23.05 -7.83
N GLN A 91 9.80 -23.56 -6.60
CA GLN A 91 8.60 -24.28 -6.19
C GLN A 91 7.37 -23.37 -6.19
N VAL A 92 7.48 -22.15 -5.65
CA VAL A 92 6.39 -21.17 -5.66
C VAL A 92 6.01 -20.78 -7.09
N ILE A 93 6.99 -20.48 -7.95
CA ILE A 93 6.77 -20.20 -9.39
C ILE A 93 6.03 -21.37 -10.05
N SER A 94 6.46 -22.60 -9.79
CA SER A 94 5.81 -23.81 -10.30
C SER A 94 4.34 -23.91 -9.84
N LYS A 95 4.02 -23.54 -8.59
CA LYS A 95 2.63 -23.50 -8.09
C LYS A 95 1.80 -22.40 -8.75
N ILE A 96 2.39 -21.25 -9.06
CA ILE A 96 1.73 -20.18 -9.83
C ILE A 96 1.41 -20.68 -11.25
N LEU A 97 2.36 -21.32 -11.93
CA LEU A 97 2.13 -21.93 -13.24
C LEU A 97 1.01 -22.97 -13.22
N ASP A 98 0.96 -23.81 -12.18
CA ASP A 98 -0.14 -24.77 -12.00
C ASP A 98 -1.50 -24.07 -11.85
N LYS A 99 -1.56 -22.92 -11.16
CA LYS A 99 -2.77 -22.09 -11.04
C LYS A 99 -3.18 -21.51 -12.40
N ILE A 100 -2.22 -21.01 -13.16
CA ILE A 100 -2.45 -20.42 -14.51
C ILE A 100 -2.98 -21.47 -15.48
N MET A 101 -2.54 -22.72 -15.38
CA MET A 101 -2.99 -23.81 -16.25
C MET A 101 -4.21 -24.61 -15.74
N GLY A 102 -4.51 -24.52 -14.44
CA GLY A 102 -5.53 -25.33 -13.77
C GLY A 102 -6.96 -24.84 -13.97
N LYS A 103 -7.84 -25.08 -12.99
CA LYS A 103 -9.27 -24.66 -13.04
C LYS A 103 -9.46 -23.15 -13.23
N ASN A 104 -8.45 -22.34 -12.89
CA ASN A 104 -8.44 -20.89 -13.06
C ASN A 104 -7.88 -20.44 -14.42
N ALA A 105 -7.53 -21.36 -15.32
CA ALA A 105 -7.04 -21.06 -16.66
C ALA A 105 -8.01 -20.18 -17.45
N SER A 106 -9.31 -20.24 -17.16
CA SER A 106 -10.31 -19.35 -17.76
C SER A 106 -10.02 -17.88 -17.54
N ALA A 107 -9.47 -17.49 -16.38
CA ALA A 107 -9.13 -16.10 -16.06
C ALA A 107 -7.96 -15.59 -16.90
N TYR A 108 -6.98 -16.45 -17.19
CA TYR A 108 -5.76 -16.08 -17.92
C TYR A 108 -5.78 -16.49 -19.40
N ARG A 109 -6.79 -17.24 -19.86
CA ARG A 109 -6.89 -17.73 -21.24
C ARG A 109 -6.86 -16.61 -22.26
N ASN A 110 -7.55 -15.51 -21.98
CA ASN A 110 -7.61 -14.36 -22.88
C ASN A 110 -6.30 -13.55 -22.87
N ILE A 111 -5.43 -13.73 -21.87
CA ILE A 111 -4.17 -12.98 -21.73
C ILE A 111 -3.00 -13.79 -22.28
N VAL A 112 -2.89 -15.07 -21.90
CA VAL A 112 -1.76 -15.95 -22.27
C VAL A 112 -2.04 -16.72 -23.56
N GLY A 113 -3.32 -16.91 -23.92
CA GLY A 113 -3.75 -17.61 -25.11
C GLY A 113 -3.91 -19.12 -24.89
N ASP A 114 -5.02 -19.68 -25.38
CA ASP A 114 -5.41 -21.08 -25.12
C ASP A 114 -4.38 -22.11 -25.61
N ARG A 115 -3.69 -21.82 -26.73
CA ARG A 115 -2.63 -22.69 -27.28
C ARG A 115 -1.39 -22.74 -26.38
N ASN A 116 -1.07 -21.66 -25.67
CA ASN A 116 0.11 -21.57 -24.82
C ASN A 116 -0.10 -22.26 -23.46
N LEU A 117 -1.36 -22.41 -23.05
CA LEU A 117 -1.76 -23.12 -21.83
C LEU A 117 -1.73 -24.66 -21.97
N GLN A 118 -1.31 -25.20 -23.12
CA GLN A 118 -1.27 -26.64 -23.37
C GLN A 118 -0.12 -27.37 -22.66
N SER A 119 0.94 -26.67 -22.26
CA SER A 119 2.14 -27.29 -21.67
C SER A 119 2.84 -26.40 -20.66
N LYS A 120 2.97 -26.89 -19.42
CA LYS A 120 3.73 -26.25 -18.34
C LYS A 120 5.18 -26.05 -18.73
N ARG A 121 5.73 -26.99 -19.51
CA ARG A 121 7.11 -26.93 -20.01
C ARG A 121 7.33 -25.75 -20.94
N ASN A 122 6.32 -25.35 -21.73
CA ASN A 122 6.42 -24.21 -22.63
C ASN A 122 6.43 -22.89 -21.84
N LEU A 123 5.52 -22.74 -20.87
CA LEU A 123 5.50 -21.56 -19.99
C LEU A 123 6.79 -21.45 -19.16
N GLN A 124 7.31 -22.57 -18.65
CA GLN A 124 8.59 -22.59 -17.94
C GLN A 124 9.76 -22.21 -18.87
N ALA A 125 9.76 -22.65 -20.13
CA ALA A 125 10.79 -22.27 -21.09
C ALA A 125 10.75 -20.76 -21.39
N ILE A 126 9.54 -20.17 -21.51
CA ILE A 126 9.36 -18.73 -21.67
C ILE A 126 9.85 -17.98 -20.42
N LEU A 127 9.55 -18.48 -19.22
CA LEU A 127 10.05 -17.85 -17.99
C LEU A 127 11.57 -17.90 -17.87
N ASN A 128 12.17 -19.03 -18.24
CA ASN A 128 13.61 -19.18 -18.23
C ASN A 128 14.29 -18.27 -19.27
N SER A 129 13.58 -17.90 -20.34
CA SER A 129 14.11 -16.97 -21.35
C SER A 129 14.05 -15.49 -20.92
N ILE A 130 13.27 -15.12 -19.90
CA ILE A 130 13.23 -13.74 -19.33
C ILE A 130 14.61 -13.30 -18.81
N GLY A 131 15.47 -14.25 -18.43
CA GLY A 131 16.83 -14.02 -17.96
C GLY A 131 17.93 -14.26 -18.99
N GLN A 132 17.60 -14.58 -20.24
CA GLN A 132 18.56 -14.89 -21.30
C GLN A 132 18.54 -13.81 -22.41
N ASP A 133 19.64 -13.68 -23.16
CA ASP A 133 19.85 -12.71 -24.27
C ASP A 133 18.77 -12.72 -25.37
N ILE A 134 17.82 -13.67 -25.31
CA ILE A 134 16.72 -13.83 -26.27
C ILE A 134 15.58 -12.83 -25.98
N ASN A 135 15.39 -12.38 -24.74
CA ASN A 135 14.38 -11.37 -24.38
C ASN A 135 15.03 -10.06 -23.88
N GLN A 136 15.74 -9.39 -24.79
CA GLN A 136 16.56 -8.21 -24.49
C GLN A 136 15.79 -7.09 -23.79
N SER A 137 14.47 -7.00 -23.95
CA SER A 137 13.68 -5.88 -23.40
C SER A 137 13.57 -5.91 -21.87
N ILE A 138 13.34 -7.09 -21.28
CA ILE A 138 13.24 -7.24 -19.82
C ILE A 138 14.65 -7.27 -19.23
N TYR A 139 15.49 -8.19 -19.66
CA TYR A 139 16.84 -8.34 -19.07
C TYR A 139 17.66 -7.04 -19.11
N SER A 140 17.65 -6.29 -20.22
CA SER A 140 18.39 -5.01 -20.29
C SER A 140 17.88 -3.97 -19.29
N THR A 141 16.59 -4.02 -18.93
CA THR A 141 15.97 -3.12 -17.95
C THR A 141 16.43 -3.45 -16.53
N TYR A 142 16.54 -4.74 -16.18
CA TYR A 142 16.84 -5.19 -14.82
C TYR A 142 18.31 -5.51 -14.56
N SER A 143 19.12 -5.69 -15.61
CA SER A 143 20.50 -6.19 -15.52
C SER A 143 21.40 -5.47 -14.51
N LYS A 144 21.20 -4.16 -14.29
CA LYS A 144 21.97 -3.37 -13.33
C LYS A 144 21.66 -3.70 -11.86
N SER A 145 20.49 -4.28 -11.61
CA SER A 145 19.99 -4.61 -10.28
C SER A 145 20.16 -6.10 -9.95
N ILE A 146 20.87 -6.88 -10.78
CA ILE A 146 21.10 -8.31 -10.57
C ILE A 146 22.47 -8.51 -9.91
N PRO A 147 22.54 -9.12 -8.72
CA PRO A 147 23.81 -9.44 -8.10
C PRO A 147 24.64 -10.44 -8.92
N TYR A 148 25.96 -10.27 -8.93
CA TYR A 148 26.88 -11.07 -9.76
C TYR A 148 26.97 -12.56 -9.37
N ASN A 149 26.55 -12.89 -8.16
CA ASN A 149 26.59 -14.24 -7.60
C ASN A 149 25.32 -15.06 -7.89
N ILE A 150 24.33 -14.48 -8.58
CA ILE A 150 23.12 -15.17 -9.04
C ILE A 150 23.46 -15.97 -10.30
N GLU A 151 23.18 -17.29 -10.29
CA GLU A 151 23.42 -18.14 -11.45
C GLU A 151 22.43 -17.84 -12.58
N GLU A 152 22.85 -18.03 -13.83
CA GLU A 152 22.04 -17.74 -15.03
C GLU A 152 20.66 -18.42 -15.00
N LYS A 153 20.59 -19.64 -14.46
CA LYS A 153 19.35 -20.41 -14.28
C LYS A 153 18.32 -19.72 -13.37
N ASP A 154 18.76 -18.86 -12.46
CA ASP A 154 17.95 -18.22 -11.42
C ASP A 154 17.63 -16.76 -11.72
N VAL A 155 18.25 -16.17 -12.75
CA VAL A 155 18.05 -14.76 -13.14
C VAL A 155 16.58 -14.43 -13.38
N GLY A 156 15.83 -15.30 -14.09
CA GLY A 156 14.40 -15.07 -14.34
C GLY A 156 13.58 -15.04 -13.05
N ALA A 157 13.87 -15.96 -12.13
CA ALA A 157 13.23 -16.00 -10.82
C ALA A 157 13.59 -14.78 -9.97
N TYR A 158 14.86 -14.35 -10.00
CA TYR A 158 15.32 -13.13 -9.34
C TYR A 158 14.53 -11.90 -9.82
N ILE A 159 14.41 -11.70 -11.13
CA ILE A 159 13.69 -10.55 -11.70
C ILE A 159 12.21 -10.55 -11.29
N ILE A 160 11.56 -11.72 -11.31
CA ILE A 160 10.16 -11.86 -10.90
C ILE A 160 10.00 -11.45 -9.42
N VAL A 161 10.83 -11.99 -8.53
CA VAL A 161 10.75 -11.70 -7.10
C VAL A 161 11.12 -10.26 -6.80
N PHE A 162 12.18 -9.73 -7.42
CA PHE A 162 12.59 -8.32 -7.27
C PHE A 162 11.47 -7.36 -7.66
N GLN A 163 10.85 -7.59 -8.83
CA GLN A 163 9.76 -6.76 -9.30
C GLN A 163 8.49 -6.92 -8.45
N ALA A 164 8.21 -8.14 -7.98
CA ALA A 164 7.08 -8.38 -7.07
C ALA A 164 7.27 -7.67 -5.73
N ILE A 165 8.47 -7.72 -5.12
CA ILE A 165 8.80 -6.98 -3.89
C ILE A 165 8.60 -5.49 -4.09
N ARG A 166 9.16 -4.92 -5.16
CA ARG A 166 9.02 -3.49 -5.46
C ARG A 166 7.56 -3.09 -5.66
N ILE A 167 6.77 -3.88 -6.38
CA ILE A 167 5.35 -3.60 -6.57
C ILE A 167 4.55 -3.76 -5.27
N SER A 168 4.82 -4.79 -4.47
CA SER A 168 4.18 -4.96 -3.17
C SER A 168 4.50 -3.78 -2.25
N ALA A 169 5.75 -3.34 -2.22
CA ALA A 169 6.19 -2.15 -1.48
C ALA A 169 5.61 -0.85 -2.03
N LEU A 170 5.45 -0.71 -3.34
CA LEU A 170 4.80 0.45 -3.95
C LEU A 170 3.31 0.48 -3.59
N LEU A 171 2.66 -0.67 -3.56
CA LEU A 171 1.21 -0.77 -3.36
C LEU A 171 0.78 -0.93 -1.89
N HIS A 172 1.69 -1.10 -0.93
CA HIS A 172 1.35 -1.39 0.47
C HIS A 172 0.34 -0.39 1.08
N ASP A 173 0.41 0.85 0.62
CA ASP A 173 -0.34 2.00 1.16
C ASP A 173 -1.59 2.38 0.37
N VAL A 174 -1.88 1.72 -0.76
CA VAL A 174 -3.02 2.04 -1.63
C VAL A 174 -4.37 1.78 -1.00
N GLY A 175 -4.41 1.14 0.17
CA GLY A 175 -5.63 0.89 0.91
C GLY A 175 -6.00 1.96 1.94
N HIS A 176 -5.14 2.93 2.21
CA HIS A 176 -5.43 3.90 3.27
C HIS A 176 -6.67 4.76 2.97
N PRO A 177 -7.58 4.92 3.95
CA PRO A 177 -8.70 5.85 3.85
C PRO A 177 -8.22 7.31 4.00
N PRO A 178 -9.08 8.31 3.74
CA PRO A 178 -8.85 9.69 4.12
C PRO A 178 -8.36 9.80 5.57
N PHE A 179 -7.29 10.55 5.81
CA PHE A 179 -6.63 10.68 7.12
C PHE A 179 -6.24 9.34 7.78
N SER A 180 -6.01 8.30 6.98
CA SER A 180 -5.33 7.06 7.37
C SER A 180 -5.95 6.39 8.61
N HIS A 181 -5.14 6.02 9.61
CA HIS A 181 -5.59 5.24 10.77
C HIS A 181 -6.70 5.91 11.61
N ILE A 182 -6.88 7.23 11.51
CA ILE A 182 -7.92 7.95 12.26
C ILE A 182 -9.31 7.53 11.78
N VAL A 183 -9.54 7.56 10.46
CA VAL A 183 -10.83 7.18 9.88
C VAL A 183 -11.04 5.67 10.00
N GLU A 184 -9.99 4.87 9.84
CA GLU A 184 -10.06 3.43 10.09
C GLU A 184 -10.51 3.11 11.52
N SER A 185 -9.91 3.77 12.52
CA SER A 185 -10.31 3.61 13.93
C SER A 185 -11.76 4.02 14.14
N ALA A 186 -12.18 5.16 13.59
CA ALA A 186 -13.57 5.63 13.69
C ALA A 186 -14.55 4.63 13.07
N LEU A 187 -14.27 4.12 11.86
CA LEU A 187 -15.10 3.12 11.18
C LEU A 187 -15.21 1.82 11.98
N ASN A 188 -14.12 1.36 12.59
CA ASN A 188 -14.15 0.17 13.43
C ASN A 188 -15.05 0.39 14.65
N GLU A 189 -14.91 1.52 15.36
CA GLU A 189 -15.79 1.85 16.49
C GLU A 189 -17.27 1.93 16.09
N ILE A 190 -17.58 2.61 14.98
CA ILE A 190 -18.94 2.70 14.44
C ILE A 190 -19.47 1.28 14.14
N TYR A 191 -18.67 0.43 13.48
CA TYR A 191 -19.06 -0.95 13.18
C TYR A 191 -19.38 -1.75 14.44
N GLN A 192 -18.56 -1.65 15.48
CA GLN A 192 -18.79 -2.32 16.77
C GLN A 192 -20.02 -1.79 17.50
N GLU A 193 -20.39 -0.52 17.35
CA GLU A 193 -21.62 0.05 17.93
C GLU A 193 -22.86 -0.40 17.16
N VAL A 194 -22.83 -0.34 15.84
CA VAL A 194 -23.98 -0.66 14.97
C VAL A 194 -24.31 -2.15 14.99
N ILE A 195 -23.29 -3.03 15.11
CA ILE A 195 -23.52 -4.48 15.21
C ILE A 195 -24.18 -4.91 16.53
N ARG A 196 -24.07 -4.09 17.60
CA ARG A 196 -24.74 -4.34 18.89
C ARG A 196 -26.24 -4.04 18.86
N ILE A 197 -26.69 -3.24 17.90
CA ILE A 197 -28.13 -2.99 17.70
C ILE A 197 -28.80 -4.30 17.29
N ASP A 198 -29.94 -4.61 17.92
CA ASP A 198 -30.74 -5.79 17.61
C ASP A 198 -31.03 -5.90 16.10
N PRO A 199 -30.76 -7.04 15.43
CA PRO A 199 -30.93 -7.17 13.98
C PRO A 199 -32.32 -6.84 13.44
N PHE A 200 -33.39 -7.06 14.23
CA PHE A 200 -34.77 -6.76 13.84
C PHE A 200 -35.10 -5.27 13.98
N SER A 201 -34.33 -4.54 14.78
CA SER A 201 -34.51 -3.11 15.05
C SER A 201 -33.69 -2.21 14.12
N ARG A 202 -32.82 -2.79 13.27
CA ARG A 202 -31.94 -2.01 12.38
C ARG A 202 -32.71 -1.41 11.21
N ASN A 203 -32.46 -0.13 10.94
CA ASN A 203 -32.94 0.54 9.73
C ASN A 203 -32.11 0.14 8.49
N ASN A 204 -32.50 0.64 7.31
CA ASN A 204 -31.85 0.27 6.05
C ASN A 204 -30.39 0.74 5.97
N ARG A 205 -30.08 1.96 6.42
CA ARG A 205 -28.71 2.52 6.42
C ARG A 205 -27.76 1.69 7.29
N GLN A 206 -28.22 1.27 8.46
CA GLN A 206 -27.43 0.41 9.36
C GLN A 206 -27.18 -0.97 8.76
N LYS A 207 -28.18 -1.56 8.07
CA LYS A 207 -28.02 -2.85 7.39
C LYS A 207 -27.00 -2.77 6.26
N GLU A 208 -27.13 -1.75 5.40
CA GLU A 208 -26.21 -1.49 4.29
C GLU A 208 -24.78 -1.26 4.80
N PHE A 209 -24.61 -0.43 5.82
CA PHE A 209 -23.31 -0.17 6.43
C PHE A 209 -22.65 -1.46 6.95
N ILE A 210 -23.38 -2.28 7.71
CA ILE A 210 -22.85 -3.57 8.18
C ILE A 210 -22.46 -4.46 7.00
N GLU A 211 -23.29 -4.53 5.96
CA GLU A 211 -23.01 -5.36 4.79
C GLU A 211 -21.71 -4.97 4.08
N ILE A 212 -21.45 -3.66 3.97
CA ILE A 212 -20.21 -3.14 3.38
C ILE A 212 -19.02 -3.43 4.31
N MET A 213 -19.17 -3.15 5.60
CA MET A 213 -18.05 -3.14 6.54
C MET A 213 -17.66 -4.51 7.09
N LYS A 214 -18.57 -5.49 7.09
CA LYS A 214 -18.32 -6.83 7.68
C LYS A 214 -17.04 -7.50 7.15
N ASN A 215 -16.79 -7.40 5.84
CA ASN A 215 -15.66 -8.06 5.20
C ASN A 215 -14.30 -7.45 5.61
N TYR A 216 -14.30 -6.25 6.21
CA TYR A 216 -13.09 -5.53 6.59
C TYR A 216 -12.72 -5.70 8.07
N PHE A 217 -13.70 -5.97 8.95
CA PHE A 217 -13.48 -6.02 10.39
C PHE A 217 -13.73 -7.38 11.05
N GLU A 218 -14.33 -8.37 10.36
CA GLU A 218 -14.70 -9.65 10.99
C GLU A 218 -13.50 -10.49 11.48
N ASP A 219 -12.36 -10.51 10.79
CA ASP A 219 -11.22 -11.36 11.19
C ASP A 219 -10.08 -10.61 11.90
N GLY A 220 -10.33 -9.39 12.43
CA GLY A 220 -9.33 -8.62 13.20
C GLY A 220 -8.16 -8.01 12.41
N SER A 221 -8.17 -8.18 11.09
CA SER A 221 -7.30 -7.47 10.14
C SER A 221 -7.53 -5.96 10.12
N GLN A 222 -6.53 -5.20 9.68
CA GLN A 222 -6.67 -3.76 9.47
C GLN A 222 -7.41 -3.50 8.14
N LEU A 223 -8.24 -2.45 8.12
CA LEU A 223 -9.09 -2.13 6.96
C LEU A 223 -8.22 -1.81 5.74
N HIS A 224 -7.20 -0.96 5.91
CA HIS A 224 -6.31 -0.55 4.83
C HIS A 224 -5.54 -1.72 4.21
N GLU A 225 -5.11 -2.72 4.99
CA GLU A 225 -4.47 -3.92 4.43
C GLU A 225 -5.41 -4.66 3.48
N ARG A 226 -6.65 -4.96 3.92
CA ARG A 226 -7.60 -5.71 3.09
C ARG A 226 -8.02 -4.97 1.84
N ILE A 227 -8.43 -3.71 1.98
CA ILE A 227 -8.82 -2.91 0.83
C ILE A 227 -7.61 -2.64 -0.08
N GLY A 228 -6.42 -2.50 0.50
CA GLY A 228 -5.15 -2.41 -0.21
C GLY A 228 -4.91 -3.63 -1.11
N HIS A 229 -5.16 -4.84 -0.60
CA HIS A 229 -5.06 -6.07 -1.41
C HIS A 229 -6.08 -6.09 -2.55
N ILE A 230 -7.33 -5.71 -2.29
CA ILE A 230 -8.40 -5.65 -3.32
C ILE A 230 -8.05 -4.62 -4.41
N ILE A 231 -7.59 -3.43 -4.00
CA ILE A 231 -7.18 -2.37 -4.89
C ILE A 231 -5.96 -2.82 -5.73
N SER A 232 -4.97 -3.43 -5.09
CA SER A 232 -3.77 -3.94 -5.76
C SER A 232 -4.11 -4.97 -6.82
N ASP A 233 -4.99 -5.94 -6.51
CA ASP A 233 -5.43 -6.96 -7.45
C ASP A 233 -6.12 -6.32 -8.68
N LYS A 234 -7.05 -5.38 -8.43
CA LYS A 234 -7.74 -4.64 -9.50
C LYS A 234 -6.81 -3.77 -10.33
N ILE A 235 -5.83 -3.09 -9.71
CA ILE A 235 -4.81 -2.30 -10.43
C ILE A 235 -4.04 -3.23 -11.35
N LEU A 236 -3.50 -4.34 -10.83
CA LEU A 236 -2.69 -5.26 -11.61
C LEU A 236 -3.50 -5.93 -12.73
N ASP A 237 -4.77 -6.23 -12.50
CA ASP A 237 -5.69 -6.68 -13.55
C ASP A 237 -5.90 -5.63 -14.64
N SER A 238 -6.03 -4.36 -14.29
CA SER A 238 -6.23 -3.29 -15.27
C SER A 238 -5.03 -3.08 -16.20
N LEU A 239 -3.83 -3.51 -15.78
CA LEU A 239 -2.60 -3.44 -16.59
C LEU A 239 -2.47 -4.60 -17.59
N MET A 240 -3.30 -5.64 -17.47
CA MET A 240 -3.25 -6.81 -18.34
C MET A 240 -4.16 -6.61 -19.56
N VAL A 241 -3.55 -6.49 -20.74
CA VAL A 241 -4.29 -6.37 -22.00
C VAL A 241 -4.55 -7.76 -22.60
N PRO A 242 -5.81 -8.12 -22.92
CA PRO A 242 -6.14 -9.36 -23.61
C PRO A 242 -5.48 -9.47 -24.99
N LEU A 243 -5.20 -10.70 -25.42
CA LEU A 243 -4.77 -10.99 -26.79
C LEU A 243 -5.91 -10.71 -27.75
N GLU A 244 -5.67 -9.85 -28.75
CA GLU A 244 -6.59 -9.71 -29.87
C GLU A 244 -6.66 -11.03 -30.64
N VAL A 245 -7.89 -11.47 -30.92
CA VAL A 245 -8.21 -12.76 -31.55
C VAL A 245 -7.54 -12.95 -32.93
N SER A 246 -7.08 -11.86 -33.55
CA SER A 246 -6.55 -11.82 -34.92
C SER A 246 -5.02 -11.73 -35.05
N THR A 247 -4.25 -11.65 -33.95
CA THR A 247 -2.78 -11.57 -34.03
C THR A 247 -2.11 -12.68 -33.20
N ILE A 248 -1.22 -13.45 -33.84
CA ILE A 248 -0.29 -14.30 -33.10
C ILE A 248 0.64 -13.33 -32.36
N PRO A 249 0.63 -13.27 -31.02
CA PRO A 249 1.54 -12.40 -30.29
C PRO A 249 2.98 -12.81 -30.59
N ASP A 250 3.83 -11.82 -30.88
CA ASP A 250 5.28 -12.04 -30.93
C ASP A 250 5.77 -12.60 -29.58
N GLU A 251 6.87 -13.36 -29.59
CA GLU A 251 7.43 -14.04 -28.41
C GLU A 251 7.69 -13.04 -27.26
N ASP A 252 8.12 -11.83 -27.58
CA ASP A 252 8.31 -10.74 -26.62
C ASP A 252 7.01 -10.32 -25.92
N LYS A 253 5.90 -10.22 -26.68
CA LYS A 253 4.59 -9.82 -26.14
C LYS A 253 4.05 -10.90 -25.20
N LEU A 254 4.15 -12.16 -25.59
CA LEU A 254 3.74 -13.29 -24.76
C LEU A 254 4.57 -13.37 -23.47
N SER A 255 5.88 -13.18 -23.58
CA SER A 255 6.78 -13.19 -22.42
C SER A 255 6.46 -12.06 -21.44
N TRP A 256 6.18 -10.86 -21.94
CA TRP A 256 5.75 -9.72 -21.11
C TRP A 256 4.42 -9.99 -20.41
N GLN A 257 3.43 -10.55 -21.11
CA GLN A 257 2.14 -10.88 -20.51
C GLN A 257 2.28 -11.97 -19.44
N LEU A 258 3.07 -13.02 -19.71
CA LEU A 258 3.34 -14.04 -18.70
C LEU A 258 4.08 -13.45 -17.50
N PHE A 259 5.03 -12.55 -17.72
CA PHE A 259 5.70 -11.79 -16.66
C PHE A 259 4.69 -11.03 -15.81
N GLN A 260 3.76 -10.27 -16.41
CA GLN A 260 2.69 -9.55 -15.69
C GLN A 260 1.83 -10.49 -14.85
N VAL A 261 1.43 -11.66 -15.38
CA VAL A 261 0.65 -12.66 -14.63
C VAL A 261 1.44 -13.22 -13.44
N MET A 262 2.72 -13.51 -13.65
CA MET A 262 3.58 -13.99 -12.57
C MET A 262 3.73 -12.95 -11.48
N ILE A 263 3.99 -11.69 -11.84
CA ILE A 263 4.07 -10.58 -10.88
C ILE A 263 2.76 -10.44 -10.10
N LYS A 264 1.60 -10.43 -10.78
CA LYS A 264 0.29 -10.33 -10.12
C LYS A 264 0.11 -11.40 -9.05
N GLU A 265 0.36 -12.66 -9.43
CA GLU A 265 0.20 -13.80 -8.52
C GLU A 265 1.23 -13.79 -7.39
N PHE A 266 2.47 -13.40 -7.67
CA PHE A 266 3.52 -13.33 -6.66
C PHE A 266 3.26 -12.21 -5.64
N VAL A 267 2.83 -11.02 -6.10
CA VAL A 267 2.40 -9.90 -5.23
C VAL A 267 1.28 -10.35 -4.31
N SER A 268 0.26 -11.04 -4.86
CA SER A 268 -0.81 -11.64 -4.05
C SER A 268 -0.26 -12.62 -3.02
N TYR A 269 0.70 -13.47 -3.39
CA TYR A 269 1.27 -14.46 -2.47
C TYR A 269 2.13 -13.83 -1.37
N ILE A 270 2.81 -12.70 -1.64
CA ILE A 270 3.52 -11.90 -0.63
C ILE A 270 2.51 -11.31 0.37
N PHE A 271 1.49 -10.60 -0.13
CA PHE A 271 0.47 -9.96 0.71
C PHE A 271 -0.33 -10.92 1.59
N TYR A 272 -0.67 -12.11 1.06
CA TYR A 272 -1.35 -13.15 1.84
C TYR A 272 -0.40 -14.11 2.56
N GLU A 273 0.91 -13.85 2.53
CA GLU A 273 1.95 -14.71 3.13
C GLU A 273 1.76 -16.21 2.82
N LYS A 274 1.37 -16.52 1.58
CA LYS A 274 0.79 -17.84 1.23
C LYS A 274 1.73 -19.02 1.46
N TYR A 275 3.03 -18.77 1.42
CA TYR A 275 4.10 -19.73 1.67
C TYR A 275 5.14 -19.13 2.62
N PRO A 276 5.89 -19.95 3.38
CA PRO A 276 6.93 -19.46 4.29
C PRO A 276 7.91 -18.48 3.62
N ILE A 277 8.39 -18.81 2.43
CA ILE A 277 9.29 -17.92 1.67
C ILE A 277 8.64 -16.58 1.31
N CYS A 278 7.32 -16.56 1.04
CA CYS A 278 6.58 -15.32 0.79
C CYS A 278 6.47 -14.47 2.05
N LYS A 279 6.32 -15.09 3.24
CA LYS A 279 6.39 -14.40 4.52
C LYS A 279 7.80 -13.83 4.78
N ASN A 280 8.86 -14.60 4.49
CA ASN A 280 10.23 -14.11 4.64
C ASN A 280 10.49 -12.90 3.72
N ILE A 281 9.95 -12.91 2.51
CA ILE A 281 10.01 -11.78 1.57
C ILE A 281 9.15 -10.61 2.07
N HIS A 282 7.95 -10.87 2.57
CA HIS A 282 7.05 -9.84 3.09
C HIS A 282 7.70 -9.05 4.24
N ALA A 283 8.55 -9.68 5.05
CA ALA A 283 9.31 -9.02 6.12
C ALA A 283 10.28 -7.92 5.64
N ILE A 284 10.60 -7.83 4.34
CA ILE A 284 11.35 -6.70 3.76
C ILE A 284 10.47 -5.44 3.69
N ILE A 285 9.15 -5.62 3.60
CA ILE A 285 8.14 -4.57 3.46
C ILE A 285 7.51 -4.26 4.82
N ASP A 286 7.10 -5.30 5.56
CA ASP A 286 6.59 -5.21 6.93
C ASP A 286 7.35 -6.14 7.87
N GLY A 287 8.44 -5.61 8.45
CA GLY A 287 9.28 -6.26 9.44
C GLY A 287 9.97 -5.24 10.35
N PRO A 288 10.55 -5.63 11.49
CA PRO A 288 11.06 -4.67 12.48
C PRO A 288 12.06 -3.64 11.92
N LEU A 289 12.78 -4.03 10.86
CA LEU A 289 13.68 -3.22 10.07
C LEU A 289 13.39 -3.49 8.57
N ASP A 290 12.43 -2.77 8.03
CA ASP A 290 11.88 -2.92 6.67
C ASP A 290 12.00 -1.63 5.86
N GLY A 291 11.67 -1.68 4.57
CA GLY A 291 11.68 -0.50 3.71
C GLY A 291 10.68 0.58 4.13
N ASP A 292 9.50 0.18 4.63
CA ASP A 292 8.45 1.10 5.11
C ASP A 292 8.97 1.99 6.24
N ARG A 293 9.44 1.36 7.32
CA ARG A 293 9.91 2.06 8.52
C ARG A 293 11.21 2.79 8.26
N LEU A 294 12.09 2.26 7.42
CA LEU A 294 13.28 3.00 7.01
C LEU A 294 12.90 4.29 6.30
N ASP A 295 11.91 4.30 5.40
CA ASP A 295 11.50 5.53 4.71
C ASP A 295 10.91 6.57 5.67
N TYR A 296 9.83 6.22 6.39
CA TYR A 296 9.11 7.24 7.18
C TYR A 296 9.96 7.77 8.35
N VAL A 297 10.82 6.94 8.96
CA VAL A 297 11.68 7.37 10.09
C VAL A 297 12.69 8.44 9.66
N ALA A 298 13.13 8.48 8.40
CA ALA A 298 13.92 9.60 7.89
C ALA A 298 13.06 10.73 7.32
N ARG A 299 12.00 10.39 6.58
CA ARG A 299 11.20 11.36 5.83
C ARG A 299 10.42 12.29 6.75
N ASP A 300 9.75 11.74 7.75
CA ASP A 300 8.80 12.50 8.57
C ASP A 300 9.45 13.55 9.47
N PRO A 301 10.59 13.29 10.15
CA PRO A 301 11.25 14.33 10.94
C PRO A 301 11.73 15.50 10.08
N ILE A 302 12.33 15.20 8.92
CA ILE A 302 12.83 16.24 7.99
C ILE A 302 11.67 17.12 7.52
N ASN A 303 10.57 16.50 7.11
CA ASN A 303 9.38 17.22 6.66
C ASN A 303 8.66 17.93 7.82
N SER A 304 8.85 17.51 9.06
CA SER A 304 8.36 18.22 10.25
C SER A 304 9.25 19.38 10.70
N GLY A 305 10.34 19.65 10.00
CA GLY A 305 11.30 20.71 10.35
C GLY A 305 12.25 20.33 11.50
N LEU A 306 12.39 19.04 11.81
CA LEU A 306 13.39 18.56 12.76
C LEU A 306 14.70 18.26 12.04
N HIS A 307 15.80 18.79 12.59
CA HIS A 307 17.15 18.49 12.13
C HIS A 307 17.64 17.19 12.76
N THR A 308 17.21 16.04 12.22
CA THR A 308 17.67 14.72 12.66
C THR A 308 18.94 14.24 11.92
N GLY A 309 19.39 14.98 10.89
CA GLY A 309 20.45 14.54 10.00
C GLY A 309 20.00 13.39 9.08
N LYS A 310 20.78 13.08 8.05
CA LYS A 310 20.47 11.94 7.16
C LYS A 310 20.78 10.63 7.88
N ILE A 311 19.92 9.62 7.71
CA ILE A 311 20.24 8.24 8.09
C ILE A 311 21.12 7.69 6.97
N GLU A 312 22.32 7.23 7.30
CA GLU A 312 23.22 6.59 6.32
C GLU A 312 22.82 5.13 6.11
N TYR A 313 21.80 4.90 5.27
CA TYR A 313 21.34 3.55 4.94
C TYR A 313 22.38 2.71 4.18
N GLU A 314 23.33 3.36 3.47
CA GLU A 314 24.33 2.66 2.67
C GLU A 314 25.12 1.64 3.50
N ARG A 315 25.52 1.99 4.73
CA ARG A 315 26.26 1.06 5.59
C ARG A 315 25.40 -0.15 5.99
N LEU A 316 24.10 0.08 6.23
CA LEU A 316 23.15 -0.98 6.55
C LEU A 316 22.98 -1.91 5.35
N PHE A 317 22.62 -1.37 4.17
CA PHE A 317 22.38 -2.14 2.96
C PHE A 317 23.61 -2.87 2.45
N ASN A 318 24.79 -2.23 2.44
CA ASN A 318 26.05 -2.89 2.06
C ASN A 318 26.45 -4.06 2.97
N SER A 319 25.75 -4.24 4.10
CA SER A 319 26.04 -5.28 5.08
C SER A 319 24.89 -6.26 5.30
N ILE A 320 23.72 -6.01 4.70
CA ILE A 320 22.57 -6.92 4.83
C ILE A 320 22.84 -8.18 4.02
N ARG A 321 22.40 -9.32 4.56
CA ARG A 321 22.70 -10.64 4.01
C ARG A 321 21.49 -11.53 4.15
N LEU A 322 21.17 -12.28 3.11
CA LEU A 322 20.24 -13.39 3.21
C LEU A 322 20.91 -14.53 3.96
N ILE A 323 20.31 -15.00 5.04
CA ILE A 323 20.75 -16.15 5.81
C ILE A 323 19.63 -17.18 5.90
N GLU A 324 20.01 -18.45 5.96
CA GLU A 324 19.11 -19.55 6.33
C GLU A 324 19.41 -19.92 7.78
N PHE A 325 18.38 -19.95 8.61
CA PHE A 325 18.46 -20.31 10.01
C PHE A 325 17.26 -21.17 10.39
N GLU A 326 17.54 -22.39 10.87
CA GLU A 326 16.52 -23.37 11.27
C GLU A 326 15.46 -23.67 10.18
N GLY A 327 15.86 -23.61 8.91
CA GLY A 327 14.97 -23.85 7.77
C GLY A 327 14.17 -22.64 7.30
N ASP A 328 14.34 -21.46 7.93
CA ASP A 328 13.70 -20.21 7.52
C ASP A 328 14.73 -19.21 6.97
N PHE A 329 14.28 -18.31 6.10
CA PHE A 329 15.11 -17.26 5.51
C PHE A 329 14.94 -15.91 6.21
N PHE A 330 16.06 -15.22 6.42
CA PHE A 330 16.08 -13.89 7.03
C PHE A 330 16.95 -12.92 6.23
N PHE A 331 16.45 -11.71 6.03
CA PHE A 331 17.20 -10.58 5.48
C PHE A 331 17.89 -9.85 6.64
N ALA A 332 19.05 -10.37 7.05
CA ALA A 332 19.69 -9.99 8.31
C ALA A 332 20.82 -8.97 8.09
N PRO A 333 20.79 -7.81 8.76
CA PRO A 333 21.94 -6.93 8.85
C PRO A 333 23.15 -7.62 9.49
N ALA A 334 24.36 -7.30 9.06
CA ALA A 334 25.56 -7.78 9.75
C ALA A 334 25.74 -7.13 11.13
N THR A 335 26.34 -7.86 12.07
CA THR A 335 26.63 -7.38 13.44
C THR A 335 27.45 -6.09 13.48
N LYS A 336 28.29 -5.83 12.47
CA LYS A 336 29.07 -4.58 12.34
C LYS A 336 28.22 -3.32 12.12
N SER A 337 26.93 -3.49 11.86
CA SER A 337 25.96 -2.40 11.62
C SER A 337 25.03 -2.19 12.81
N ILE A 338 25.35 -2.77 13.98
CA ILE A 338 24.54 -2.64 15.20
C ILE A 338 24.32 -1.18 15.60
N ASP A 339 25.36 -0.34 15.52
CA ASP A 339 25.25 1.10 15.83
C ASP A 339 24.21 1.80 14.95
N THR A 340 24.13 1.43 13.66
CA THR A 340 23.15 1.99 12.72
C THR A 340 21.72 1.53 13.04
N ILE A 341 21.57 0.28 13.48
CA ILE A 341 20.28 -0.27 13.89
C ILE A 341 19.80 0.41 15.19
N GLU A 342 20.71 0.60 16.16
CA GLU A 342 20.42 1.33 17.40
C GLU A 342 20.04 2.78 17.13
N ASP A 343 20.78 3.49 16.25
CA ASP A 343 20.43 4.85 15.83
C ASP A 343 19.04 4.89 15.17
N PHE A 344 18.72 3.94 14.29
CA PHE A 344 17.40 3.83 13.67
C PHE A 344 16.28 3.71 14.72
N PHE A 345 16.41 2.81 15.69
CA PHE A 345 15.38 2.64 16.72
C PHE A 345 15.26 3.86 17.64
N ASN A 346 16.38 4.53 17.96
CA ASN A 346 16.36 5.78 18.72
C ASN A 346 15.65 6.90 17.96
N ARG A 347 15.89 7.03 16.65
CA ARG A 347 15.21 8.00 15.79
C ARG A 347 13.72 7.71 15.67
N ARG A 348 13.35 6.43 15.51
CA ARG A 348 11.95 6.01 15.51
C ARG A 348 11.28 6.39 16.84
N TRP A 349 11.93 6.08 17.96
CA TRP A 349 11.43 6.49 19.27
C TRP A 349 11.24 8.00 19.38
N ASP A 350 12.22 8.80 18.93
CA ASP A 350 12.13 10.26 18.93
C ASP A 350 11.01 10.78 18.01
N LEU A 351 10.80 10.19 16.83
CA LEU A 351 9.69 10.52 15.93
C LEU A 351 8.35 10.34 16.65
N TYR A 352 8.13 9.16 17.25
CA TYR A 352 6.88 8.89 17.97
C TYR A 352 6.71 9.85 19.14
N LYS A 353 7.75 10.05 19.95
CA LYS A 353 7.69 10.91 21.14
C LYS A 353 7.44 12.38 20.81
N ARG A 354 8.08 12.91 19.76
CA ARG A 354 8.12 14.36 19.49
C ARG A 354 7.09 14.82 18.48
N ILE A 355 6.71 13.98 17.53
CA ILE A 355 5.79 14.33 16.43
C ILE A 355 4.46 13.59 16.60
N ILE A 356 4.46 12.25 16.50
CA ILE A 356 3.22 11.45 16.45
C ILE A 356 2.42 11.61 17.75
N PHE A 357 3.07 11.45 18.90
CA PHE A 357 2.44 11.60 20.22
C PHE A 357 2.57 13.01 20.80
N HIS A 358 2.83 14.00 19.96
CA HIS A 358 2.77 15.38 20.41
C HIS A 358 1.33 15.69 20.84
N HIS A 359 1.13 16.16 22.08
CA HIS A 359 -0.19 16.43 22.67
C HIS A 359 -1.18 17.20 21.78
N ARG A 360 -0.72 18.14 20.92
CA ARG A 360 -1.61 18.84 19.98
C ARG A 360 -2.04 17.98 18.79
N VAL A 361 -1.16 17.09 18.31
CA VAL A 361 -1.46 16.11 17.25
C VAL A 361 -2.48 15.11 17.77
N ILE A 362 -2.25 14.51 18.94
CA ILE A 362 -3.22 13.61 19.58
C ILE A 362 -4.59 14.27 19.76
N LYS A 363 -4.60 15.55 20.16
CA LYS A 363 -5.85 16.30 20.28
C LYS A 363 -6.55 16.44 18.92
N THR A 364 -5.85 16.88 17.87
CA THR A 364 -6.46 17.04 16.55
C THR A 364 -6.89 15.72 15.92
N ASP A 365 -6.15 14.63 16.18
CA ASP A 365 -6.52 13.29 15.75
C ASP A 365 -7.82 12.84 16.41
N TYR A 366 -7.94 13.03 17.72
CA TYR A 366 -9.15 12.71 18.47
C TYR A 366 -10.35 13.56 18.04
N LEU A 367 -10.14 14.86 17.76
CA LEU A 367 -11.20 15.74 17.24
C LEU A 367 -11.70 15.25 15.87
N LEU A 368 -10.80 14.89 14.96
CA LEU A 368 -11.18 14.36 13.65
C LEU A 368 -11.90 13.02 13.77
N HIS A 369 -11.35 12.10 14.56
CA HIS A 369 -11.95 10.80 14.88
C HIS A 369 -13.41 10.96 15.33
N ASP A 370 -13.62 11.76 16.37
CA ASP A 370 -14.94 11.98 16.95
C ASP A 370 -15.89 12.69 15.98
N CYS A 371 -15.42 13.66 15.20
CA CYS A 371 -16.24 14.31 14.19
C CYS A 371 -16.76 13.31 13.16
N VAL A 372 -15.88 12.43 12.66
CA VAL A 372 -16.26 11.38 11.69
C VAL A 372 -17.23 10.38 12.33
N LYS A 373 -16.93 9.92 13.55
CA LYS A 373 -17.77 8.99 14.29
C LYS A 373 -19.18 9.54 14.50
N GLU A 374 -19.31 10.73 15.08
CA GLU A 374 -20.61 11.29 15.44
C GLU A 374 -21.44 11.65 14.21
N LEU A 375 -20.82 12.20 13.15
CA LEU A 375 -21.53 12.44 11.89
C LEU A 375 -22.03 11.13 11.27
N SER A 376 -21.22 10.07 11.32
CA SER A 376 -21.60 8.76 10.80
C SER A 376 -22.75 8.15 11.59
N LEU A 377 -22.71 8.18 12.93
CA LEU A 377 -23.80 7.67 13.77
C LEU A 377 -25.10 8.45 13.53
N ARG A 378 -25.05 9.78 13.51
CA ARG A 378 -26.22 10.63 13.17
C ARG A 378 -26.76 10.34 11.77
N TYR A 379 -25.89 10.03 10.80
CA TYR A 379 -26.31 9.63 9.46
C TYR A 379 -27.04 8.28 9.49
N LEU A 380 -26.48 7.30 10.21
CA LEU A 380 -27.01 5.94 10.31
C LEU A 380 -28.31 5.87 11.12
N GLU A 381 -28.61 6.82 12.00
CA GLU A 381 -29.87 6.88 12.75
C GLU A 381 -31.06 7.38 11.92
N LYS A 382 -30.83 8.19 10.88
CA LYS A 382 -31.91 8.76 10.06
C LYS A 382 -32.58 7.69 9.20
N GLU A 383 -33.91 7.65 9.23
CA GLU A 383 -34.72 6.92 8.25
C GLU A 383 -34.98 7.84 7.05
N VAL A 384 -34.40 7.51 5.89
CA VAL A 384 -34.60 8.25 4.64
C VAL A 384 -34.93 7.25 3.54
N GLU A 385 -35.79 7.65 2.61
CA GLU A 385 -36.09 6.88 1.39
C GLU A 385 -34.84 6.73 0.51
N GLU A 386 -34.83 5.70 -0.34
CA GLU A 386 -33.73 5.42 -1.26
C GLU A 386 -33.46 6.64 -2.18
N GLU A 387 -32.30 7.28 -2.01
CA GLU A 387 -31.81 8.30 -2.94
C GLU A 387 -31.26 7.60 -4.20
N GLU A 388 -31.43 8.22 -5.38
CA GLU A 388 -30.81 7.74 -6.61
C GLU A 388 -29.28 7.78 -6.45
N GLU A 389 -28.64 6.61 -6.39
CA GLU A 389 -27.17 6.52 -6.32
C GLU A 389 -26.55 6.73 -7.72
N GLU A 390 -25.79 7.81 -7.89
CA GLU A 390 -24.91 7.98 -9.04
C GLU A 390 -23.74 6.99 -8.96
N MET A 391 -23.64 6.09 -9.94
CA MET A 391 -22.58 5.08 -9.96
C MET A 391 -21.19 5.72 -10.06
N GLY A 392 -20.30 5.34 -9.14
CA GLY A 392 -18.89 5.78 -9.17
C GLY A 392 -18.64 7.18 -8.60
N ILE A 393 -19.69 7.90 -8.22
CA ILE A 393 -19.58 9.23 -7.61
C ILE A 393 -19.83 9.09 -6.11
N LEU A 394 -18.94 9.65 -5.28
CA LEU A 394 -19.16 9.61 -3.84
C LEU A 394 -20.30 10.55 -3.46
N PRO A 395 -21.22 10.11 -2.58
CA PRO A 395 -22.30 10.98 -2.12
C PRO A 395 -21.73 12.21 -1.43
N TYR A 396 -22.46 13.31 -1.48
CA TYR A 396 -22.05 14.55 -0.82
C TYR A 396 -22.41 14.56 0.68
N ASP A 397 -22.16 13.44 1.35
CA ASP A 397 -22.38 13.22 2.79
C ASP A 397 -21.34 12.25 3.37
N ILE A 398 -21.39 12.03 4.69
CA ILE A 398 -20.40 11.22 5.42
C ILE A 398 -20.35 9.74 4.98
N SER A 399 -21.42 9.21 4.37
CA SER A 399 -21.48 7.81 3.94
C SER A 399 -20.50 7.45 2.84
N GLY A 400 -19.99 8.46 2.10
CA GLY A 400 -18.95 8.25 1.09
C GLY A 400 -17.70 7.59 1.66
N ILE A 401 -17.42 7.71 2.97
CA ILE A 401 -16.28 7.06 3.62
C ILE A 401 -16.32 5.54 3.46
N TRP A 402 -17.49 4.90 3.61
CA TRP A 402 -17.64 3.44 3.45
C TRP A 402 -18.21 3.05 2.09
N LYS A 403 -19.04 3.89 1.47
CA LYS A 403 -19.56 3.61 0.12
C LYS A 403 -18.45 3.55 -0.94
N ALA A 404 -17.35 4.30 -0.76
CA ALA A 404 -16.18 4.24 -1.64
C ALA A 404 -15.58 2.84 -1.79
N ILE A 405 -15.64 2.03 -0.72
CA ILE A 405 -15.04 0.69 -0.64
C ILE A 405 -16.08 -0.43 -0.75
N ARG A 406 -17.30 -0.10 -1.17
CA ARG A 406 -18.34 -1.08 -1.48
C ARG A 406 -17.84 -2.00 -2.58
N HIS A 407 -18.13 -3.29 -2.45
CA HIS A 407 -17.82 -4.25 -3.50
C HIS A 407 -18.47 -3.83 -4.82
N ASN A 408 -17.67 -3.70 -5.88
CA ASN A 408 -18.14 -3.40 -7.21
C ASN A 408 -17.47 -4.33 -8.25
N PRO A 409 -18.26 -5.04 -9.08
CA PRO A 409 -17.73 -5.86 -10.17
C PRO A 409 -16.98 -5.06 -11.23
N SER A 410 -17.43 -3.83 -11.53
CA SER A 410 -16.77 -2.95 -12.49
C SER A 410 -15.51 -2.35 -11.89
N HIS A 411 -14.37 -2.49 -12.57
CA HIS A 411 -13.12 -1.88 -12.15
C HIS A 411 -13.18 -0.35 -12.30
N GLU A 412 -13.80 0.14 -13.38
CA GLU A 412 -13.96 1.57 -13.66
C GLU A 412 -14.77 2.27 -12.57
N VAL A 413 -15.98 1.76 -12.28
CA VAL A 413 -16.85 2.37 -11.25
C VAL A 413 -16.23 2.31 -9.86
N PHE A 414 -15.52 1.22 -9.54
CA PHE A 414 -14.78 1.10 -8.28
C PHE A 414 -13.61 2.09 -8.19
N PHE A 415 -12.94 2.34 -9.32
CA PHE A 415 -11.84 3.28 -9.37
C PHE A 415 -12.33 4.72 -9.30
N ASP A 416 -13.41 5.07 -10.00
CA ASP A 416 -14.03 6.39 -9.94
C ASP A 416 -14.41 6.78 -8.50
N SER A 417 -15.00 5.86 -7.74
CA SER A 417 -15.34 6.10 -6.34
C SER A 417 -14.10 6.28 -5.47
N LEU A 418 -13.07 5.45 -5.68
CA LEU A 418 -11.84 5.52 -4.92
C LEU A 418 -11.03 6.77 -5.20
N ILE A 419 -11.00 7.30 -6.42
CA ILE A 419 -10.22 8.52 -6.74
C ILE A 419 -10.68 9.72 -5.90
N GLN A 420 -11.97 9.78 -5.58
CA GLN A 420 -12.56 10.81 -4.71
C GLN A 420 -12.32 10.53 -3.22
N TRP A 421 -11.91 9.32 -2.85
CA TRP A 421 -11.75 8.88 -1.47
C TRP A 421 -10.41 9.34 -0.89
N ASP A 422 -10.29 10.66 -0.65
CA ASP A 422 -9.08 11.31 -0.13
C ASP A 422 -9.35 12.32 0.99
N ASP A 423 -8.28 12.88 1.57
CA ASP A 423 -8.36 13.87 2.67
C ASP A 423 -9.18 15.11 2.27
N GLY A 424 -9.09 15.52 1.01
CA GLY A 424 -9.73 16.71 0.48
C GLY A 424 -11.24 16.57 0.42
N TRP A 425 -11.73 15.41 -0.05
CA TRP A 425 -13.15 15.08 -0.04
C TRP A 425 -13.70 15.06 1.39
N LEU A 426 -13.06 14.34 2.32
CA LEU A 426 -13.55 14.28 3.70
C LEU A 426 -13.57 15.67 4.35
N MET A 427 -12.53 16.47 4.15
CA MET A 427 -12.48 17.83 4.65
C MET A 427 -13.60 18.72 4.08
N THR A 428 -14.03 18.47 2.84
CA THR A 428 -15.16 19.16 2.23
C THR A 428 -16.48 18.77 2.91
N ILE A 429 -16.70 17.48 3.18
CA ILE A 429 -17.87 16.99 3.91
C ILE A 429 -17.94 17.57 5.34
N LEU A 430 -16.81 17.59 6.07
CA LEU A 430 -16.78 18.18 7.42
C LEU A 430 -17.11 19.68 7.39
N LYS A 431 -16.58 20.43 6.42
CA LYS A 431 -16.92 21.85 6.24
C LYS A 431 -18.39 22.05 5.92
N LYS A 432 -18.97 21.23 5.04
CA LYS A 432 -20.39 21.28 4.69
C LYS A 432 -21.25 21.19 5.96
N HIS A 433 -21.08 20.13 6.75
CA HIS A 433 -21.80 19.96 8.01
C HIS A 433 -21.59 21.14 8.97
N TYR A 434 -20.36 21.67 9.08
CA TYR A 434 -20.13 22.86 9.88
C TYR A 434 -20.96 24.07 9.40
N PHE A 435 -20.99 24.33 8.11
CA PHE A 435 -21.68 25.49 7.54
C PHE A 435 -23.20 25.35 7.52
N GLU A 436 -23.72 24.18 7.19
CA GLU A 436 -25.16 23.91 7.07
C GLU A 436 -25.82 23.68 8.43
N ASP A 437 -25.21 22.86 9.28
CA ASP A 437 -25.86 22.40 10.51
C ASP A 437 -25.51 23.27 11.72
N PHE A 438 -24.34 23.92 11.74
CA PHE A 438 -23.78 24.45 13.00
C PHE A 438 -23.39 25.94 13.01
N ARG A 439 -23.18 26.56 11.85
CA ARG A 439 -22.69 27.95 11.79
C ARG A 439 -23.66 28.95 12.40
N GLU A 440 -24.94 28.80 12.11
CA GLU A 440 -26.02 29.65 12.64
C GLU A 440 -26.72 29.04 13.85
N ASP A 441 -26.36 27.80 14.20
CA ASP A 441 -26.92 27.12 15.35
C ASP A 441 -26.48 27.81 16.65
N THR A 442 -27.44 28.10 17.52
CA THR A 442 -27.19 28.70 18.84
C THR A 442 -27.13 27.65 19.95
N SER A 443 -27.33 26.37 19.60
CA SER A 443 -27.22 25.25 20.53
C SER A 443 -25.77 25.03 20.99
N ASN A 444 -25.63 24.37 22.14
CA ASN A 444 -24.35 23.92 22.71
C ASN A 444 -24.01 22.50 22.23
N ASP A 445 -24.16 22.21 20.93
CA ASP A 445 -23.75 20.92 20.37
C ASP A 445 -22.22 20.73 20.49
N ILE A 446 -21.80 19.62 21.09
CA ILE A 446 -20.39 19.26 21.26
C ILE A 446 -19.70 19.11 19.89
N LEU A 447 -20.41 18.55 18.90
CA LEU A 447 -19.88 18.32 17.55
C LEU A 447 -19.53 19.65 16.87
N LYS A 448 -20.35 20.69 17.07
CA LYS A 448 -20.06 22.04 16.59
C LYS A 448 -18.71 22.54 17.11
N PHE A 449 -18.48 22.46 18.42
CA PHE A 449 -17.21 22.94 19.01
C PHE A 449 -16.01 22.12 18.51
N LYS A 450 -16.18 20.81 18.32
CA LYS A 450 -15.13 19.94 17.75
C LYS A 450 -14.79 20.36 16.30
N LEU A 451 -15.80 20.56 15.46
CA LEU A 451 -15.63 21.02 14.08
C LEU A 451 -15.02 22.42 14.01
N GLU A 452 -15.44 23.35 14.86
CA GLU A 452 -14.86 24.69 14.90
C GLU A 452 -13.38 24.69 15.30
N GLU A 453 -13.00 23.85 16.25
CA GLU A 453 -11.59 23.72 16.62
C GLU A 453 -10.77 23.07 15.51
N LEU A 454 -11.29 22.02 14.88
CA LEU A 454 -10.60 21.33 13.78
C LEU A 454 -10.45 22.22 12.54
N LEU A 455 -11.50 22.95 12.15
CA LEU A 455 -11.56 23.70 10.89
C LEU A 455 -11.05 25.14 11.01
N ALA A 456 -11.31 25.80 12.14
CA ALA A 456 -11.00 27.22 12.34
C ALA A 456 -9.94 27.46 13.42
N ASN A 457 -9.41 26.41 14.05
CA ASN A 457 -8.42 26.48 15.12
C ASN A 457 -8.88 27.36 16.31
N LYS A 458 -10.20 27.48 16.51
CA LYS A 458 -10.80 28.10 17.69
C LYS A 458 -10.61 27.16 18.88
N LYS A 459 -9.99 27.62 19.96
CA LYS A 459 -9.65 26.78 21.10
C LYS A 459 -10.84 26.58 22.05
N TYR A 460 -11.39 25.38 22.06
CA TYR A 460 -12.41 24.91 23.02
C TYR A 460 -11.85 23.85 23.97
N TYR A 461 -10.92 23.01 23.49
CA TYR A 461 -10.35 21.89 24.23
C TYR A 461 -8.87 22.12 24.59
N TYR A 462 -8.54 21.86 25.86
CA TYR A 462 -7.20 22.03 26.42
C TYR A 462 -6.66 20.67 26.89
N SER A 463 -5.38 20.40 26.58
CA SER A 463 -4.72 19.20 27.07
C SER A 463 -4.52 19.30 28.58
N ILE A 464 -4.95 18.27 29.32
CA ILE A 464 -4.76 18.16 30.78
C ILE A 464 -3.25 18.03 31.13
N ILE A 465 -2.44 17.53 30.19
CA ILE A 465 -1.02 17.16 30.38
C ILE A 465 -0.07 18.35 30.19
N LYS A 466 -0.55 19.50 29.74
CA LYS A 466 0.25 20.74 29.74
C LYS A 466 -0.44 21.81 30.55
N LYS A 467 -0.18 21.80 31.87
CA LYS A 467 -0.31 23.04 32.62
C LYS A 467 0.87 23.94 32.28
N PRO A 468 0.68 25.26 32.18
CA PRO A 468 1.78 26.21 32.01
C PRO A 468 2.76 26.27 33.20
N GLU A 469 2.54 25.45 34.24
CA GLU A 469 3.35 25.34 35.46
C GLU A 469 4.37 24.19 35.40
N ASP A 470 4.32 23.34 34.37
CA ASP A 470 5.32 22.29 34.06
C ASP A 470 6.22 22.74 32.89
#